data_AF-A0A951KEX9-F1
#
_entry.id   AF-A0A951KEX9-F1
#
_cell.length_a   1.000
_cell.length_b   1.000
_cell.length_c   1.000
_cell.angle_alpha   90.00
_cell.angle_beta   90.00
_cell.angle_gamma   90.00
#
_symmetry.space_group_name_H-M   'P 1'
#
loop_
_entity.id
_entity.type
_entity.pdbx_description
1 polymer ?
#
loop_
_entity_poly.entity_id
_entity_poly.type
_entity_poly.pdbx_seq_one_letter_code
_entity_poly.pdbx_strand_id
1 'polypeptide(L)'
;MIGVGVLTGSFGLTNCSRPGPPSPIVQKAEAAGAGDLATTSDASISQWLAKNPNVAKEIEGMCKPVRMSASATWGDTTEGRLCKASGKIAFFAPSKTTGDDRKFGAGNH
;
A
#
# COMPACT_ATOMS: atom_id res chain seq x y z
N MET A 1 26.46 8.60 -39.81
CA MET A 1 25.90 7.26 -39.51
C MET A 1 27.07 6.33 -39.26
N ILE A 2 27.26 5.85 -38.02
CA ILE A 2 28.01 4.63 -37.62
C ILE A 2 27.84 4.47 -36.10
N GLY A 3 27.65 3.21 -35.67
CA GLY A 3 27.82 2.74 -34.29
C GLY A 3 26.79 1.66 -33.97
N VAL A 4 26.87 0.45 -34.55
CA VAL A 4 27.60 -0.72 -34.01
C VAL A 4 27.48 -0.82 -32.48
N GLY A 5 26.76 -1.83 -31.97
CA GLY A 5 26.91 -2.20 -30.57
C GLY A 5 25.84 -3.08 -29.93
N VAL A 6 26.00 -4.39 -30.12
CA VAL A 6 25.67 -5.46 -29.16
C VAL A 6 24.19 -5.75 -28.89
N LEU A 7 23.70 -6.81 -29.56
CA LEU A 7 22.65 -7.70 -29.08
C LEU A 7 23.14 -8.40 -27.80
N THR A 8 23.24 -7.67 -26.69
CA THR A 8 23.41 -8.29 -25.37
C THR A 8 22.04 -8.80 -24.98
N GLY A 9 21.85 -10.12 -25.07
CA GLY A 9 20.73 -10.82 -24.48
C GLY A 9 20.71 -10.58 -22.97
N SER A 10 20.09 -9.48 -22.55
CA SER A 10 19.57 -9.34 -21.21
C SER A 10 18.21 -10.01 -21.24
N PHE A 11 18.11 -11.19 -20.64
CA PHE A 11 16.86 -11.73 -20.12
C PHE A 11 16.33 -10.72 -19.09
N GLY A 12 15.72 -9.65 -19.60
CA GLY A 12 14.87 -8.79 -18.82
C GLY A 12 13.65 -9.60 -18.46
N LEU A 13 13.69 -10.26 -17.31
CA LEU A 13 12.50 -10.46 -16.50
C LEU A 13 12.02 -9.08 -16.04
N THR A 14 11.69 -8.19 -16.98
CA THR A 14 10.70 -7.16 -16.72
C THR A 14 9.41 -7.92 -16.59
N ASN A 15 9.19 -8.41 -15.37
CA ASN A 15 7.88 -8.60 -14.80
C ASN A 15 7.16 -7.26 -14.96
N CYS A 16 6.65 -7.03 -16.16
CA CYS A 16 5.68 -6.01 -16.46
C CYS A 16 4.43 -6.45 -15.71
N SER A 17 4.40 -6.17 -14.40
CA SER A 17 3.16 -6.14 -13.64
C SER A 17 2.29 -5.14 -14.37
N ARG A 18 1.44 -5.66 -15.25
CA ARG A 18 0.46 -4.90 -16.00
C ARG A 18 -0.25 -4.02 -14.99
N PRO A 19 -0.32 -2.69 -15.19
CA PRO A 19 -1.15 -1.86 -14.34
C PRO A 19 -2.56 -2.41 -14.49
N GLY A 20 -3.00 -3.16 -13.48
CA GLY A 20 -4.39 -3.55 -13.36
C GLY A 20 -5.23 -2.27 -13.30
N PRO A 21 -6.52 -2.33 -13.66
CA PRO A 21 -7.40 -1.17 -13.54
C PRO A 21 -7.24 -0.55 -12.14
N PRO A 22 -7.09 0.79 -12.05
CA PRO A 22 -6.80 1.47 -10.79
C PRO A 22 -7.96 1.20 -9.84
N SER A 23 -7.70 0.36 -8.85
CA SER A 23 -8.72 -0.03 -7.90
C SER A 23 -9.05 1.15 -7.00
N PRO A 24 -10.25 1.15 -6.40
CA PRO A 24 -10.63 2.19 -5.43
C PRO A 24 -9.63 2.32 -4.28
N ILE A 25 -8.88 1.25 -3.96
CA ILE A 25 -7.82 1.24 -2.96
C ILE A 25 -6.63 2.08 -3.39
N VAL A 26 -6.16 1.90 -4.64
CA VAL A 26 -5.05 2.66 -5.21
C VAL A 26 -5.43 4.13 -5.37
N GLN A 27 -6.61 4.42 -5.92
CA GLN A 27 -7.10 5.79 -6.09
C GLN A 27 -7.19 6.55 -4.76
N LYS A 28 -7.55 5.86 -3.68
CA LYS A 28 -7.64 6.47 -2.35
C LYS A 28 -6.27 6.89 -1.82
N ALA A 29 -5.24 6.06 -2.00
CA ALA A 29 -3.89 6.41 -1.63
C ALA A 29 -3.36 7.58 -2.48
N GLU A 30 -3.64 7.57 -3.79
CA GLU A 30 -3.26 8.64 -4.72
C GLU A 30 -3.95 9.96 -4.36
N ALA A 31 -5.24 9.95 -4.07
CA ALA A 31 -6.01 11.10 -3.61
C ALA A 31 -5.53 11.64 -2.24
N ALA A 32 -4.97 10.77 -1.40
CA ALA A 32 -4.34 11.16 -0.13
C ALA A 32 -2.91 11.73 -0.32
N GLY A 33 -2.40 11.79 -1.55
CA GLY A 33 -1.09 12.36 -1.88
C GLY A 33 0.06 11.35 -1.91
N ALA A 34 -0.21 10.07 -2.17
CA ALA A 34 0.83 9.06 -2.35
C ALA A 34 1.62 9.21 -3.67
N GLY A 35 1.07 9.94 -4.64
CA GLY A 35 1.58 9.99 -6.02
C GLY A 35 1.26 8.72 -6.81
N ASP A 36 1.73 8.62 -8.04
CA ASP A 36 1.43 7.48 -8.93
C ASP A 36 2.02 6.17 -8.38
N LEU A 37 1.16 5.28 -7.90
CA LEU A 37 1.61 4.05 -7.25
C LEU A 37 2.05 2.95 -8.22
N ALA A 38 1.66 3.07 -9.50
CA ALA A 38 2.04 2.12 -10.54
C ALA A 38 3.54 2.21 -10.87
N THR A 39 4.08 3.43 -10.87
CA THR A 39 5.50 3.73 -11.14
C THR A 39 6.35 3.83 -9.88
N THR A 40 5.72 3.97 -8.71
CA THR A 40 6.42 4.09 -7.42
C THR A 40 6.95 2.73 -6.93
N SER A 41 8.15 2.76 -6.34
CA SER A 41 8.80 1.59 -5.73
C SER A 41 8.17 1.21 -4.37
N ASP A 42 8.15 -0.07 -4.02
CA ASP A 42 7.56 -0.59 -2.77
C ASP A 42 8.12 0.07 -1.49
N ALA A 43 9.41 0.41 -1.52
CA ALA A 43 10.08 1.14 -0.44
C ALA A 43 9.49 2.54 -0.23
N SER A 44 9.26 3.29 -1.31
CA SER A 44 8.67 4.63 -1.26
C SER A 44 7.22 4.59 -0.79
N ILE A 45 6.44 3.58 -1.23
CA ILE A 45 5.07 3.35 -0.75
C ILE A 45 5.09 3.12 0.77
N SER A 46 5.94 2.21 1.24
CA SER A 46 6.09 1.90 2.67
C SER A 46 6.49 3.12 3.50
N GLN A 47 7.43 3.92 2.98
CA GLN A 47 7.93 5.12 3.66
C GLN A 47 6.87 6.23 3.73
N TRP A 48 6.07 6.39 2.68
CA TRP A 48 4.93 7.31 2.67
C TRP A 48 3.83 6.86 3.64
N LEU A 49 3.49 5.56 3.65
CA LEU A 49 2.51 4.99 4.58
C LEU A 49 2.96 5.14 6.04
N ALA A 50 4.25 4.96 6.33
CA ALA A 50 4.81 5.16 7.66
C ALA A 50 4.61 6.60 8.18
N LYS A 51 4.64 7.59 7.28
CA LYS A 51 4.32 9.00 7.59
C LYS A 51 2.82 9.27 7.68
N ASN A 52 1.99 8.40 7.08
CA ASN A 52 0.53 8.52 7.00
C ASN A 52 -0.17 7.30 7.62
N PRO A 53 0.03 7.02 8.92
CA PRO A 53 -0.46 5.78 9.55
C PRO A 53 -1.98 5.67 9.57
N ASN A 54 -2.72 6.79 9.58
CA ASN A 54 -4.18 6.79 9.49
C ASN A 54 -4.65 6.28 8.11
N VAL A 55 -3.98 6.71 7.04
CA VAL A 55 -4.27 6.27 5.67
C VAL A 55 -3.90 4.80 5.50
N ALA A 56 -2.78 4.37 6.08
CA ALA A 56 -2.38 2.95 6.08
C ALA A 56 -3.43 2.05 6.74
N LYS A 57 -4.04 2.47 7.86
CA LYS A 57 -5.12 1.72 8.51
C LYS A 57 -6.38 1.63 7.68
N GLU A 58 -6.76 2.73 7.05
CA GLU A 58 -7.94 2.79 6.20
C GLU A 58 -7.78 1.90 4.96
N ILE A 59 -6.61 1.97 4.31
CA ILE A 59 -6.24 1.09 3.20
C ILE A 59 -6.25 -0.37 3.65
N GLU A 60 -5.64 -0.71 4.79
CA GLU A 60 -5.63 -2.08 5.31
C GLU A 60 -7.06 -2.61 5.56
N GLY A 61 -7.98 -1.75 6.02
CA GLY A 61 -9.40 -2.09 6.16
C GLY A 61 -10.05 -2.49 4.83
N MET A 62 -9.72 -1.80 3.73
CA MET A 62 -10.19 -2.13 2.39
C MET A 62 -9.49 -3.36 1.80
N CYS A 63 -8.22 -3.58 2.15
CA CYS A 63 -7.41 -4.69 1.66
C CYS A 63 -7.85 -6.06 2.20
N LYS A 64 -8.38 -6.12 3.43
CA LYS A 64 -8.83 -7.37 4.07
C LYS A 64 -9.83 -8.18 3.21
N PRO A 65 -10.98 -7.63 2.79
CA PRO A 65 -11.94 -8.38 1.99
C PRO A 65 -11.37 -8.75 0.62
N VAL A 66 -10.60 -7.86 -0.01
CA VAL A 66 -10.02 -8.15 -1.34
C VAL A 66 -9.03 -9.30 -1.27
N ARG A 67 -8.18 -9.33 -0.23
CA ARG A 67 -7.20 -10.39 -0.02
C ARG A 67 -7.83 -11.79 0.10
N MET A 68 -9.05 -11.89 0.63
CA MET A 68 -9.76 -13.17 0.74
C MET A 68 -10.30 -13.68 -0.60
N SER A 69 -10.60 -12.77 -1.54
CA SER A 69 -11.12 -13.09 -2.88
C SER A 69 -10.08 -12.98 -4.00
N ALA A 70 -8.86 -12.55 -3.67
CA ALA A 70 -7.83 -12.23 -4.64
C ALA A 70 -7.17 -13.48 -5.25
N SER A 71 -6.70 -13.34 -6.49
CA SER A 71 -5.90 -14.36 -7.17
C SER A 71 -4.49 -14.48 -6.57
N ALA A 72 -3.82 -15.61 -6.81
CA ALA A 72 -2.47 -15.86 -6.30
C ALA A 72 -1.43 -14.81 -6.76
N THR A 73 -1.64 -14.17 -7.92
CA THR A 73 -0.77 -13.13 -8.49
C THR A 73 -1.11 -11.72 -8.02
N TRP A 74 -2.15 -11.55 -7.20
CA TRP A 74 -2.58 -10.23 -6.73
C TRP A 74 -1.50 -9.50 -5.95
N GLY A 75 -0.67 -10.24 -5.20
CA GLY A 75 0.45 -9.68 -4.45
C GLY A 75 1.49 -8.93 -5.32
N ASP A 76 1.57 -9.27 -6.61
CA ASP A 76 2.50 -8.66 -7.57
C ASP A 76 1.90 -7.42 -8.27
N THR A 77 0.62 -7.13 -8.02
CA THR A 77 -0.07 -5.95 -8.54
C THR A 77 0.24 -4.72 -7.69
N THR A 78 -0.02 -3.53 -8.24
CA THR A 78 0.08 -2.26 -7.50
C THR A 78 -0.76 -2.28 -6.23
N GLU A 79 -1.98 -2.82 -6.31
CA GLU A 79 -2.87 -2.95 -5.15
C GLU A 79 -2.29 -3.91 -4.10
N GLY A 80 -1.84 -5.09 -4.51
CA GLY A 80 -1.28 -6.08 -3.58
C GLY A 80 -0.04 -5.57 -2.85
N ARG A 81 0.85 -4.84 -3.55
CA ARG A 81 2.02 -4.17 -2.95
C ARG A 81 1.59 -3.11 -1.93
N LEU A 82 0.66 -2.23 -2.30
CA LEU A 82 0.11 -1.20 -1.41
C LEU A 82 -0.55 -1.82 -0.17
N CYS A 83 -1.33 -2.89 -0.34
CA CYS A 83 -1.98 -3.60 0.75
C CYS A 83 -0.97 -4.28 1.67
N LYS A 84 0.06 -4.91 1.12
CA LYS A 84 1.12 -5.55 1.91
C LYS A 84 1.89 -4.52 2.74
N ALA A 85 2.22 -3.37 2.16
CA ALA A 85 2.86 -2.28 2.87
C ALA A 85 1.93 -1.69 3.94
N SER A 86 0.67 -1.45 3.60
CA SER A 86 -0.35 -0.92 4.51
C SER A 86 -0.57 -1.80 5.73
N GLY A 87 -0.69 -3.12 5.55
CA GLY A 87 -0.87 -4.05 6.68
C GLY A 87 0.31 -4.06 7.64
N LYS A 88 1.55 -3.98 7.13
CA LYS A 88 2.75 -3.85 7.97
C LYS A 88 2.68 -2.58 8.81
N ILE A 89 2.41 -1.44 8.18
CA ILE A 89 2.38 -0.15 8.86
C ILE A 89 1.18 -0.06 9.82
N ALA A 90 0.00 -0.50 9.41
CA ALA A 90 -1.22 -0.48 10.22
C ALA A 90 -1.09 -1.33 11.49
N PHE A 91 -0.34 -2.44 11.42
CA PHE A 91 -0.02 -3.29 12.57
C PHE A 91 0.84 -2.57 13.61
N PHE A 92 1.85 -1.82 13.17
CA PHE A 92 2.73 -1.04 14.07
C PHE A 92 2.20 0.36 14.40
N ALA A 93 1.24 0.85 13.64
CA ALA A 93 0.66 2.16 13.85
C ALA A 93 -0.10 2.15 15.18
N PRO A 94 0.19 3.09 16.10
CA PRO A 94 -0.46 3.15 17.39
C PRO A 94 -1.96 3.09 17.14
N SER A 95 -2.63 2.06 17.67
CA SER A 95 -4.08 2.07 17.81
C SER A 95 -4.39 3.41 18.44
N LYS A 96 -5.10 4.29 17.73
CA LYS A 96 -5.90 5.27 18.45
C LYS A 96 -6.78 4.37 19.30
N THR A 97 -6.38 4.18 20.56
CA THR A 97 -7.34 4.04 21.62
C THR A 97 -8.21 5.26 21.39
N THR A 98 -9.33 5.05 20.70
CA THR A 98 -10.50 5.85 20.97
C THR A 98 -10.58 5.75 22.49
N GLY A 99 -10.08 6.79 23.15
CA GLY A 99 -10.43 7.00 24.53
C GLY A 99 -11.90 7.23 24.40
N ASP A 100 -12.68 6.14 24.49
CA ASP A 100 -14.06 6.26 24.88
C ASP A 100 -13.99 7.23 26.05
N ASP A 101 -14.56 8.41 25.86
CA ASP A 101 -14.80 9.42 26.89
C ASP A 101 -15.76 8.89 27.96
N ARG A 102 -15.63 7.61 28.36
CA ARG A 102 -15.96 7.12 29.68
C ARG A 102 -15.00 7.81 30.65
N LYS A 103 -15.32 9.09 30.86
CA LYS A 103 -15.25 9.78 32.13
C LYS A 103 -15.38 8.75 33.23
N PHE A 104 -14.23 8.28 33.74
CA PHE A 104 -14.18 7.68 35.05
C PHE A 104 -14.60 8.81 35.98
N GLY A 105 -15.90 8.90 36.25
CA GLY A 105 -16.40 9.63 37.39
C GLY A 105 -15.65 9.07 38.57
N ALA A 106 -14.72 9.84 39.12
CA ALA A 106 -14.15 9.58 40.41
C ALA A 106 -15.33 9.52 41.38
N GLY A 107 -15.78 8.30 41.67
CA GLY A 107 -16.72 8.05 42.75
C GLY A 107 -15.99 8.41 44.03
N ASN A 108 -16.32 9.57 44.59
CA ASN A 108 -16.01 9.90 45.96
C ASN A 108 -16.91 9.01 46.82
N HIS A 109 -16.31 8.07 47.55
CA HIS A 109 -16.95 7.28 48.59
C HIS A 109 -16.35 7.64 49.94
#